data_AF-A0A0N1MUL3-F1
#
_entry.id   AF-A0A0N1MUL3-F1
#
_cell.length_a   1.000
_cell.length_b   1.000
_cell.length_c   1.000
_cell.angle_alpha   90.00
_cell.angle_beta   90.00
_cell.angle_gamma   90.00
#
_symmetry.space_group_name_H-M   'P 1'
#
loop_
_entity.id
_entity.type
_entity.pdbx_description
1 polymer ?
#
loop_
_entity_poly.entity_id
_entity_poly.type
_entity_poly.pdbx_seq_one_letter_code
_entity_poly.pdbx_strand_id
1 'polypeptide(L)'
;MQVRLMAQMAGYMRTSMTVSSIVSVLAGLLLMAAFARRLHDSGRPGWISVLTFLLSLSSKAIVWSKMNEIVSTMRTVSPENFETAFAMQSKLVGASLLGYAAILLVIVFGVWPSSPGTNRYGPPPVRV
;
A
#
# COMPACT_ATOMS: atom_id res chain seq x y z
N MET A 1 18.03 32.14 -9.22
CA MET A 1 18.34 31.17 -8.14
C MET A 1 17.17 30.21 -7.86
N GLN A 2 15.94 30.70 -7.71
CA GLN A 2 14.72 29.90 -7.45
C GLN A 2 14.44 28.78 -8.47
N VAL A 3 14.62 29.02 -9.77
CA VAL A 3 14.34 28.02 -10.83
C VAL A 3 15.24 26.79 -10.73
N ARG A 4 16.51 26.97 -10.32
CA ARG A 4 17.47 25.86 -10.15
C ARG A 4 17.12 25.00 -8.93
N LEU A 5 16.70 25.62 -7.84
CA LEU A 5 16.20 24.93 -6.64
C LEU A 5 14.91 24.15 -6.95
N MET A 6 13.96 24.74 -7.66
CA MET A 6 12.70 24.08 -8.06
C MET A 6 12.94 22.86 -8.96
N ALA A 7 13.89 22.94 -9.90
CA ALA A 7 14.28 21.82 -10.76
C ALA A 7 14.94 20.67 -9.97
N GLN A 8 15.81 21.02 -9.01
CA GLN A 8 16.49 20.04 -8.16
C GLN A 8 15.51 19.35 -7.18
N MET A 9 14.55 20.10 -6.63
CA MET A 9 13.47 19.54 -5.78
C MET A 9 12.57 18.58 -6.55
N ALA A 10 12.23 18.89 -7.81
CA ALA A 10 11.41 17.99 -8.63
C ALA A 10 12.15 16.68 -8.97
N GLY A 11 13.45 16.75 -9.24
CA GLY A 11 14.28 15.57 -9.43
C GLY A 11 14.35 14.70 -8.17
N TYR A 12 14.60 15.32 -7.01
CA TYR A 12 14.60 14.63 -5.72
C TYR A 12 13.24 13.98 -5.41
N MET A 13 12.14 14.69 -5.66
CA MET A 13 10.79 14.19 -5.41
C MET A 13 10.47 12.96 -6.27
N ARG A 14 10.80 12.98 -7.57
CA ARG A 14 10.62 11.81 -8.45
C ARG A 14 11.45 10.62 -7.98
N THR A 15 12.72 10.83 -7.62
CA THR A 15 13.59 9.76 -7.11
C THR A 15 13.05 9.20 -5.80
N SER A 16 12.69 10.06 -4.85
CA SER A 16 12.12 9.67 -3.56
C SER A 16 10.82 8.87 -3.71
N MET A 17 9.90 9.31 -4.57
CA MET A 17 8.67 8.57 -4.86
C MET A 17 8.95 7.22 -5.53
N THR A 18 9.93 7.14 -6.41
CA THR A 18 10.34 5.89 -7.07
C THR A 18 10.88 4.89 -6.06
N VAL A 19 11.84 5.31 -5.24
CA VAL A 19 12.42 4.47 -4.18
C VAL A 19 11.33 4.04 -3.19
N SER A 20 10.48 4.96 -2.76
CA SER A 20 9.39 4.66 -1.82
C SER A 20 8.39 3.64 -2.39
N SER A 21 8.08 3.73 -3.68
CA SER A 21 7.22 2.75 -4.37
C SER A 21 7.88 1.37 -4.43
N ILE A 22 9.17 1.29 -4.79
CA ILE A 22 9.91 0.01 -4.83
C ILE A 22 9.93 -0.63 -3.45
N VAL A 23 10.30 0.14 -2.41
CA VAL A 23 10.32 -0.34 -1.03
C VAL A 23 8.93 -0.79 -0.58
N SER A 24 7.88 -0.04 -0.94
CA SER A 24 6.50 -0.41 -0.61
C SER A 24 6.06 -1.72 -1.27
N VAL A 25 6.45 -1.95 -2.53
CA VAL A 25 6.13 -3.19 -3.26
C VAL A 25 6.86 -4.38 -2.64
N LEU A 26 8.16 -4.22 -2.34
CA LEU A 26 8.95 -5.26 -1.66
C LEU A 26 8.37 -5.60 -0.28
N ALA A 27 8.06 -4.58 0.53
CA ALA A 27 7.39 -4.76 1.81
C ALA A 27 6.03 -5.45 1.66
N GLY A 28 5.26 -5.09 0.63
CA GLY A 28 3.99 -5.72 0.29
C GLY A 28 4.13 -7.20 -0.05
N LEU A 29 5.16 -7.59 -0.80
CA LEU A 29 5.44 -9.00 -1.12
C LEU A 29 5.82 -9.81 0.12
N LEU A 30 6.65 -9.24 1.01
CA LEU A 30 7.01 -9.88 2.28
C LEU A 30 5.79 -10.05 3.18
N LEU A 31 4.94 -9.03 3.27
CA LEU A 31 3.67 -9.10 4.01
C LEU A 31 2.71 -10.12 3.41
N MET A 32 2.62 -10.21 2.08
CA MET A 32 1.82 -11.21 1.39
C MET A 32 2.27 -12.62 1.76
N ALA A 33 3.60 -12.89 1.74
CA ALA A 33 4.15 -14.18 2.11
C ALA A 33 3.87 -14.54 3.57
N ALA A 34 4.07 -13.60 4.51
CA ALA A 34 3.79 -13.80 5.93
C ALA A 34 2.29 -14.03 6.19
N PHE A 35 1.43 -13.27 5.51
CA PHE A 35 -0.01 -13.35 5.66
C PHE A 35 -0.60 -14.62 5.02
N ALA A 36 -0.06 -15.08 3.88
CA ALA A 36 -0.39 -16.37 3.30
C ALA A 36 -0.13 -17.51 4.30
N ARG A 37 1.03 -17.48 4.98
CA ARG A 37 1.35 -18.44 6.04
C ARG A 37 0.34 -18.38 7.19
N ARG A 38 0.03 -17.17 7.70
CA ARG A 38 -0.98 -16.98 8.76
C ARG A 38 -2.37 -17.50 8.38
N LEU A 39 -2.78 -17.29 7.12
CA LEU A 39 -4.04 -17.81 6.60
C LEU A 39 -4.02 -19.33 6.52
N HIS A 40 -2.91 -19.93 6.08
CA HIS A 40 -2.74 -21.38 6.05
C HIS A 40 -2.80 -21.98 7.45
N ASP A 41 -2.13 -21.36 8.43
CA ASP A 41 -2.16 -21.79 9.83
C ASP A 41 -3.60 -21.78 10.38
N SER A 42 -4.43 -20.84 9.95
CA SER A 42 -5.86 -20.75 10.31
C SER A 42 -6.80 -21.57 9.41
N GLY A 43 -6.28 -22.42 8.51
CA GLY A 43 -7.07 -23.27 7.59
C GLY A 43 -7.74 -22.51 6.43
N ARG A 44 -7.48 -21.22 6.30
CA ARG A 44 -8.10 -20.33 5.29
C ARG A 44 -7.37 -20.42 3.94
N PRO A 45 -8.05 -20.03 2.84
CA PRO A 45 -7.42 -20.09 1.54
C PRO A 45 -6.39 -18.97 1.37
N GLY A 46 -5.16 -19.34 0.96
CA GLY A 46 -4.06 -18.40 0.77
C GLY A 46 -4.30 -17.34 -0.31
N TRP A 47 -5.24 -17.54 -1.24
CA TRP A 47 -5.56 -16.57 -2.30
C TRP A 47 -6.04 -15.21 -1.75
N ILE A 48 -6.57 -15.18 -0.51
CA ILE A 48 -6.97 -13.92 0.15
C ILE A 48 -5.75 -12.99 0.30
N SER A 49 -4.56 -13.54 0.58
CA SER A 49 -3.34 -12.73 0.66
C SER A 49 -2.98 -12.06 -0.66
N VAL A 50 -3.20 -12.76 -1.78
CA VAL A 50 -2.98 -12.24 -3.13
C VAL A 50 -3.98 -11.12 -3.42
N LEU A 51 -5.26 -11.31 -3.07
CA LEU A 51 -6.28 -10.26 -3.21
C LEU A 51 -5.91 -9.00 -2.42
N THR A 52 -5.49 -9.16 -1.15
CA THR A 52 -5.04 -8.04 -0.31
C THR A 52 -3.83 -7.33 -0.90
N PHE A 53 -2.85 -8.07 -1.42
CA PHE A 53 -1.70 -7.50 -2.10
C PHE A 53 -2.10 -6.74 -3.37
N LEU A 54 -2.98 -7.30 -4.20
CA LEU A 54 -3.45 -6.67 -5.42
C LEU A 54 -4.22 -5.37 -5.15
N LEU A 55 -5.02 -5.30 -4.08
CA LEU A 55 -5.69 -4.06 -3.67
C LEU A 55 -4.66 -2.97 -3.30
N SER A 56 -3.67 -3.33 -2.48
CA SER A 56 -2.59 -2.41 -2.09
C SER A 56 -1.76 -1.96 -3.29
N LEU A 57 -1.44 -2.89 -4.20
CA LEU A 57 -0.70 -2.60 -5.43
C LEU A 57 -1.49 -1.67 -6.36
N SER A 58 -2.80 -1.90 -6.51
CA SER A 58 -3.69 -1.05 -7.31
C SER A 58 -3.75 0.37 -6.77
N SER A 59 -3.84 0.53 -5.43
CA SER A 59 -3.74 1.84 -4.78
C SER A 59 -2.44 2.56 -5.15
N LYS A 60 -1.28 1.88 -5.06
CA LYS A 60 0.02 2.45 -5.43
C LYS A 60 0.12 2.77 -6.92
N ALA A 61 -0.41 1.92 -7.79
CA ALA A 61 -0.43 2.13 -9.23
C ALA A 61 -1.23 3.38 -9.63
N ILE A 62 -2.36 3.64 -8.96
CA ILE A 62 -3.16 4.86 -9.19
C ILE A 62 -2.40 6.11 -8.72
N VAL A 63 -1.74 6.07 -7.56
CA VAL A 63 -0.92 7.19 -7.10
C VAL A 63 0.24 7.45 -8.07
N TRP A 64 0.87 6.38 -8.56
CA TRP A 64 1.97 6.45 -9.53
C TRP A 64 1.53 7.06 -10.86
N SER A 65 0.37 6.67 -11.40
CA SER A 65 -0.15 7.22 -12.65
C SER A 65 -0.48 8.71 -12.53
N LYS A 66 -0.86 9.17 -11.33
CA LYS A 66 -1.11 10.58 -11.01
C LYS A 66 0.13 11.35 -10.59
N MET A 67 1.32 10.74 -10.57
CA MET A 67 2.56 11.39 -10.08
C MET A 67 2.87 12.69 -10.80
N ASN A 68 2.71 12.74 -12.13
CA ASN A 68 3.02 13.96 -12.89
C ASN A 68 2.06 15.12 -12.54
N GLU A 69 0.77 14.81 -12.32
CA GLU A 69 -0.25 15.78 -11.90
C GLU A 69 0.00 16.28 -10.47
N ILE A 70 0.44 15.39 -9.58
CA ILE A 70 0.83 15.74 -8.20
C ILE A 70 2.04 16.70 -8.23
N VAL A 71 3.08 16.37 -9.00
CA VAL A 71 4.30 17.18 -9.12
C VAL A 71 3.99 18.56 -9.72
N SER A 72 3.12 18.64 -10.74
CA SER A 72 2.74 19.92 -11.35
C SER A 72 1.91 20.77 -10.40
N THR A 73 0.94 20.17 -9.72
CA THR A 73 0.04 20.87 -8.79
C THR A 73 0.82 21.38 -7.57
N MET A 74 1.78 20.62 -7.06
CA MET A 74 2.61 21.04 -5.92
C MET A 74 3.51 22.25 -6.21
N ARG A 75 3.79 22.54 -7.50
CA ARG A 75 4.49 23.77 -7.90
C ARG A 75 3.59 25.01 -7.91
N THR A 76 2.28 24.81 -7.98
CA THR A 76 1.27 25.87 -8.08
C THR A 76 0.47 26.06 -6.79
N VAL A 77 0.52 25.10 -5.86
CA VAL A 77 -0.17 25.16 -4.56
C VAL A 77 0.63 26.03 -3.60
N SER A 78 0.06 27.18 -3.24
CA SER A 78 0.47 27.94 -2.06
C SER A 78 -0.15 27.29 -0.81
N PRO A 79 0.60 27.07 0.29
CA PRO A 79 0.08 26.48 1.53
C PRO A 79 -1.13 27.22 2.14
N GLU A 80 -1.33 28.47 1.74
CA GLU A 80 -2.38 29.38 2.21
C GLU A 80 -3.74 29.10 1.55
N ASN A 81 -3.78 28.40 0.42
CA ASN A 81 -4.99 28.13 -0.34
C ASN A 81 -5.54 26.72 -0.06
N PHE A 82 -6.29 26.62 1.05
CA PHE A 82 -6.98 25.38 1.49
C PHE A 82 -7.77 24.67 0.37
N GLU A 83 -8.38 25.43 -0.54
CA GLU A 83 -9.17 24.88 -1.65
C GLU A 83 -8.32 24.01 -2.60
N THR A 84 -7.12 24.46 -2.92
CA THR A 84 -6.20 23.74 -3.83
C THR A 84 -5.62 22.49 -3.18
N ALA A 85 -5.35 22.55 -1.88
CA ALA A 85 -4.93 21.38 -1.09
C ALA A 85 -6.05 20.33 -1.01
N PHE A 86 -7.29 20.77 -0.77
CA PHE A 86 -8.46 19.89 -0.70
C PHE A 86 -8.76 19.23 -2.06
N ALA A 87 -8.68 19.99 -3.15
CA ALA A 87 -8.88 19.47 -4.51
C ALA A 87 -7.80 18.43 -4.91
N MET A 88 -6.57 18.59 -4.42
CA MET A 88 -5.52 17.59 -4.61
C MET A 88 -5.76 16.34 -3.75
N GLN A 89 -6.18 16.51 -2.50
CA GLN A 89 -6.51 15.42 -1.58
C GLN A 89 -7.66 14.56 -2.13
N SER A 90 -8.73 15.19 -2.62
CA SER A 90 -9.93 14.51 -3.14
C SER A 90 -9.61 13.61 -4.33
N LYS A 91 -8.66 14.01 -5.19
CA LYS A 91 -8.16 13.20 -6.32
C LYS A 91 -7.42 11.93 -5.88
N LEU A 92 -6.94 11.87 -4.64
CA LEU A 92 -6.22 10.73 -4.07
C LEU A 92 -7.09 9.86 -3.15
N VAL A 93 -8.26 10.34 -2.72
CA VAL A 93 -9.15 9.60 -1.80
C VAL A 93 -9.47 8.20 -2.32
N GLY A 94 -9.78 8.07 -3.62
CA GLY A 94 -10.09 6.76 -4.21
C GLY A 94 -8.94 5.76 -4.10
N ALA A 95 -7.70 6.20 -4.34
CA ALA A 95 -6.53 5.35 -4.16
C ALA A 95 -6.32 5.00 -2.67
N SER A 96 -6.52 5.96 -1.77
CA SER A 96 -6.40 5.75 -0.33
C SER A 96 -7.42 4.74 0.19
N LEU A 97 -8.67 4.77 -0.30
CA LEU A 97 -9.72 3.82 0.08
C LEU A 97 -9.35 2.38 -0.26
N LEU A 98 -8.75 2.13 -1.42
CA LEU A 98 -8.25 0.79 -1.80
C LEU A 98 -7.13 0.32 -0.86
N GLY A 99 -6.25 1.24 -0.46
CA GLY A 99 -5.20 0.95 0.53
C GLY A 99 -5.79 0.60 1.89
N TYR A 100 -6.79 1.34 2.36
CA TYR A 100 -7.49 1.04 3.61
C TYR A 100 -8.26 -0.28 3.54
N ALA A 101 -8.88 -0.61 2.42
CA ALA A 101 -9.54 -1.89 2.22
C ALA A 101 -8.55 -3.06 2.33
N ALA A 102 -7.32 -2.92 1.80
CA ALA A 102 -6.26 -3.90 2.01
C ALA A 102 -5.91 -4.07 3.50
N ILE A 103 -5.75 -2.96 4.23
CA ILE A 103 -5.47 -2.98 5.68
C ILE A 103 -6.60 -3.66 6.46
N LEU A 104 -7.86 -3.34 6.14
CA LEU A 104 -9.02 -3.97 6.78
C LEU A 104 -9.04 -5.48 6.56
N LEU A 105 -8.70 -5.96 5.36
CA LEU A 105 -8.56 -7.40 5.11
C LEU A 105 -7.48 -8.02 5.99
N VAL A 106 -6.30 -7.39 6.11
CA VAL A 106 -5.23 -7.90 6.99
C VAL A 106 -5.70 -7.96 8.44
N ILE A 107 -6.39 -6.93 8.94
CA ILE A 107 -6.88 -6.87 10.32
C ILE A 107 -7.93 -7.95 10.56
N VAL A 108 -8.98 -7.99 9.74
CA VAL A 108 -10.10 -8.92 9.90
C VAL A 108 -9.62 -10.37 9.86
N PHE A 109 -8.76 -10.72 8.92
CA PHE A 109 -8.28 -12.08 8.77
C PHE A 109 -7.07 -12.42 9.65
N GLY A 110 -6.29 -11.42 10.05
CA GLY A 110 -5.11 -11.59 10.92
C GLY A 110 -5.49 -11.82 12.39
N VAL A 111 -6.50 -11.10 12.88
CA VAL A 111 -7.04 -11.23 14.24
C VAL A 111 -8.02 -12.40 14.37
N TRP A 112 -8.53 -12.91 13.25
CA TRP A 112 -9.49 -14.01 13.30
C TRP A 112 -8.92 -15.24 14.02
N PRO A 113 -9.67 -15.84 14.96
CA PRO A 113 -9.20 -17.00 15.72
C PRO A 113 -8.86 -18.18 14.82
N SER A 114 -7.72 -18.82 15.08
CA SER A 114 -7.31 -20.04 14.39
C SER A 114 -8.01 -21.24 15.03
N SER A 115 -8.49 -22.19 14.21
CA SER A 115 -9.05 -23.45 14.72
C SER A 115 -7.93 -24.41 15.10
N PRO A 116 -7.83 -24.87 16.37
CA PRO A 116 -6.86 -25.88 16.76
C PRO A 116 -7.28 -27.23 16.16
N GLY A 117 -6.40 -27.82 15.34
CA GLY A 117 -6.64 -29.12 14.71
C GLY A 117 -5.83 -29.29 13.43
N THR A 118 -5.93 -30.47 12.84
CA THR A 118 -5.41 -30.75 11.50
C THR A 118 -6.16 -29.87 10.49
N ASN A 119 -5.42 -29.06 9.73
CA ASN A 119 -6.00 -28.27 8.64
C ASN A 119 -5.64 -28.90 7.28
N ARG A 120 -6.16 -28.35 6.18
CA ARG A 120 -5.88 -28.86 4.81
C ARG A 120 -4.38 -28.88 4.46
N TYR A 121 -3.57 -28.09 5.17
CA TYR A 121 -2.14 -27.88 4.94
C TYR A 121 -1.26 -28.73 5.86
N GLY A 122 -1.84 -29.54 6.76
CA GLY A 122 -1.12 -30.52 7.57
C GLY A 122 -1.43 -30.46 9.08
N PRO A 123 -0.87 -31.40 9.85
CA PRO A 123 -0.92 -31.35 11.31
C PRO A 123 -0.04 -30.21 11.85
N PRO A 124 -0.40 -29.64 13.02
CA PRO A 124 0.44 -28.65 13.69
C PRO A 124 1.80 -29.28 14.09
N PRO A 125 2.88 -28.49 14.16
CA PRO A 125 4.19 -29.00 14.56
C PRO A 125 4.12 -29.62 15.95
N VAL A 126 4.57 -30.87 16.05
CA VAL A 126 4.69 -31.59 17.33
C VAL A 126 5.74 -30.86 18.16
N ARG A 127 5.37 -30.39 19.35
CA ARG A 127 6.37 -29.87 20.30
C ARG A 127 7.16 -31.07 20.81
N VAL A 128 8.41 -31.17 20.37
CA VAL A 128 9.44 -32.05 20.95
C VAL A 128 9.98 -31.44 22.24
#